data_AF-A0A3D0X469-F1
#
_entry.id   AF-A0A3D0X469-F1
#
_cell.length_a   1.000
_cell.length_b   1.000
_cell.length_c   1.000
_cell.angle_alpha   90.00
_cell.angle_beta   90.00
_cell.angle_gamma   90.00
#
_symmetry.space_group_name_H-M   'P 1'
#
loop_
_entity.id
_entity.type
_entity.pdbx_description
1 polymer ?
#
loop_
_entity_poly.entity_id
_entity_poly.type
_entity_poly.pdbx_seq_one_letter_code
_entity_poly.pdbx_strand_id
1 'polypeptide(L)'
;MDNIHYYVKSCEEALRDEKFRKECIHLYSGNYGVWGKYAHTQQVGRPVQLSDSLFQQWLSNQHVSMYYAKHLERIVGYAVVLQTDVEDYGIVTWVTQLVVHKNYRNQGIAKQILLSVWGFSDHHVWGIVTANPYAIRALEKVTRRRVVPGRIMQEESVLREFACKYISYINRETEFEIDEQTSKVNTEFFVDHTDVPQQMHNVTNETVPWLLGEIDEGWEWFAFTFRDQKVMDLQTEEIERFLETSDSIVKNAYARMKLQSKEQKWAQHTIEEVDYILQHVDVPPDAKVYDLGCGQGRHSIELARRGFDVTGIDYVESHIVQAKENITDAECKKIELLCSDCRNYTNETKADLVVCLYDVVGSFADMKSNMDIIRSAYDLLKPGGRFVLSVMNYELTCNQAKSSFVFKEEPNEIFSIKPSKTMETTGNVFDPEYYLVDREEHVVYRKEQFSLGDGYLPSELLVRDRRFTQKEIEGLCLGAGFIDVKSKFINAASWESQYEATDSKAKEILVICT
;
A
#
# COMPACT_ATOMS: atom_id res chain seq x y z
N MET A 1 -17.67 -9.20 5.72
CA MET A 1 -17.90 -8.49 4.43
C MET A 1 -16.95 -9.10 3.42
N ASP A 2 -16.91 -10.43 3.39
CA ASP A 2 -15.69 -11.16 3.08
C ASP A 2 -15.80 -11.76 1.69
N ASN A 3 -15.93 -10.89 0.67
CA ASN A 3 -15.73 -11.27 -0.74
C ASN A 3 -15.73 -10.08 -1.71
N ILE A 4 -15.39 -8.87 -1.26
CA ILE A 4 -15.25 -7.72 -2.17
C ILE A 4 -13.81 -7.67 -2.66
N HIS A 5 -13.64 -7.80 -3.97
CA HIS A 5 -12.34 -7.73 -4.64
C HIS A 5 -12.24 -6.48 -5.49
N TYR A 6 -11.06 -5.89 -5.58
CA TYR A 6 -10.84 -4.63 -6.26
C TYR A 6 -9.85 -4.79 -7.41
N TYR A 7 -10.05 -4.00 -8.46
CA TYR A 7 -9.34 -4.18 -9.72
C TYR A 7 -9.11 -2.84 -10.41
N VAL A 8 -8.06 -2.80 -11.23
CA VAL A 8 -7.81 -1.71 -12.19
C VAL A 8 -7.87 -2.29 -13.61
N LYS A 9 -8.39 -1.50 -14.53
CA LYS A 9 -8.42 -1.80 -15.96
C LYS A 9 -8.06 -0.55 -16.74
N SER A 10 -7.13 -0.66 -17.70
CA SER A 10 -6.80 0.44 -18.61
C SER A 10 -8.00 0.78 -19.49
N CYS A 11 -8.01 1.99 -20.08
CA CYS A 11 -9.04 2.36 -21.05
C CYS A 11 -9.13 1.36 -22.23
N GLU A 12 -8.00 0.87 -22.74
CA GLU A 12 -7.97 -0.08 -23.85
C GLU A 12 -8.62 -1.42 -23.49
N GLU A 13 -8.28 -1.97 -22.33
CA GLU A 13 -8.87 -3.22 -21.85
C GLU A 13 -10.37 -3.05 -21.58
N ALA A 14 -10.79 -1.92 -21.02
CA ALA A 14 -12.20 -1.60 -20.77
C ALA A 14 -12.99 -1.44 -22.07
N LEU A 15 -12.40 -0.83 -23.10
CA LEU A 15 -13.00 -0.71 -24.44
C LEU A 15 -13.09 -2.05 -25.18
N ARG A 16 -12.21 -3.02 -24.91
CA ARG A 16 -12.28 -4.36 -25.51
C ARG A 16 -13.27 -5.29 -24.80
N ASP A 17 -13.54 -5.08 -23.51
CA ASP A 17 -14.41 -5.94 -22.71
C ASP A 17 -15.88 -5.49 -22.73
N GLU A 18 -16.67 -6.03 -23.66
CA GLU A 18 -18.08 -5.69 -23.83
C GLU A 18 -18.93 -6.01 -22.59
N LYS A 19 -18.64 -7.13 -21.90
CA LYS A 19 -19.39 -7.53 -20.71
C LYS A 19 -19.19 -6.52 -19.59
N PHE A 20 -17.93 -6.13 -19.35
CA PHE A 20 -17.58 -5.12 -18.36
C PHE A 20 -18.25 -3.78 -18.62
N ARG A 21 -18.25 -3.29 -19.87
CA ARG A 21 -18.94 -2.02 -20.20
C ARG A 21 -20.42 -2.09 -19.90
N LYS A 22 -21.10 -3.15 -20.33
CA LYS A 22 -22.54 -3.34 -20.07
C LYS A 22 -22.85 -3.37 -18.58
N GLU A 23 -22.02 -4.01 -17.76
CA GLU A 23 -22.16 -4.01 -16.30
C GLU A 23 -21.99 -2.61 -15.70
N CYS A 24 -20.97 -1.86 -16.12
CA CYS A 24 -20.75 -0.47 -15.66
C CYS A 24 -21.92 0.45 -16.03
N ILE A 25 -22.38 0.37 -17.28
CA ILE A 25 -23.52 1.13 -17.79
C ILE A 25 -24.79 0.79 -17.03
N HIS A 26 -25.05 -0.49 -16.80
CA HIS A 26 -26.21 -0.92 -16.01
C HIS A 26 -26.14 -0.42 -14.57
N LEU A 27 -24.96 -0.51 -13.95
CA LEU A 27 -24.72 -0.02 -12.60
C LEU A 27 -24.98 1.48 -12.50
N TYR A 28 -24.43 2.27 -13.42
CA TYR A 28 -24.68 3.73 -13.52
C TYR A 28 -26.17 4.02 -13.63
N SER A 29 -26.81 3.48 -14.68
CA SER A 29 -28.20 3.77 -15.02
C SER A 29 -29.21 3.37 -13.94
N GLY A 30 -28.84 2.44 -13.07
CA GLY A 30 -29.66 2.00 -11.94
C GLY A 30 -29.38 2.71 -10.60
N ASN A 31 -28.26 3.44 -10.48
CA ASN A 31 -27.77 3.92 -9.18
C ASN A 31 -27.24 5.35 -9.16
N TYR A 32 -27.12 6.05 -10.29
CA TYR A 32 -26.55 7.40 -10.31
C TYR A 32 -27.53 8.45 -9.75
N GLY A 33 -28.77 8.47 -10.23
CA GLY A 33 -29.81 9.40 -9.79
C GLY A 33 -31.00 9.46 -10.74
N VAL A 34 -31.87 10.44 -10.54
CA VAL A 34 -32.99 10.78 -11.41
C VAL A 34 -32.85 12.19 -11.96
N TRP A 35 -33.44 12.45 -13.11
CA TRP A 35 -33.46 13.80 -13.69
C TRP A 35 -34.34 14.76 -12.89
N GLY A 36 -33.79 15.93 -12.57
CA GLY A 36 -34.45 17.02 -11.86
C GLY A 36 -35.50 17.74 -12.71
N LYS A 37 -36.16 18.73 -12.10
CA LYS A 37 -37.29 19.47 -12.70
C LYS A 37 -36.92 20.33 -13.91
N TYR A 38 -35.63 20.64 -14.09
CA TYR A 38 -35.11 21.44 -15.19
C TYR A 38 -34.55 20.60 -16.35
N ALA A 39 -34.56 19.27 -16.23
CA ALA A 39 -34.25 18.39 -17.35
C ALA A 39 -35.33 18.49 -18.45
N HIS A 40 -35.03 17.95 -19.63
CA HIS A 40 -36.00 17.88 -20.72
C HIS A 40 -37.31 17.23 -20.22
N THR A 41 -38.47 17.81 -20.52
CA THR A 41 -39.77 17.47 -19.90
C THR A 41 -40.12 15.98 -19.93
N GLN A 42 -39.64 15.24 -20.94
CA GLN A 42 -39.85 13.80 -21.07
C GLN A 42 -38.97 12.93 -20.14
N GLN A 43 -37.95 13.53 -19.50
CA GLN A 43 -36.94 12.87 -18.67
C GLN A 43 -37.16 13.08 -17.18
N VAL A 44 -37.83 14.17 -16.77
CA VAL A 44 -38.07 14.54 -15.36
C VAL A 44 -38.59 13.35 -14.54
N GLY A 45 -37.93 13.06 -13.42
CA GLY A 45 -38.26 11.96 -12.50
C GLY A 45 -37.88 10.55 -13.00
N ARG A 46 -37.31 10.42 -14.20
CA ARG A 46 -36.78 9.14 -14.71
C ARG A 46 -35.33 8.95 -14.28
N PRO A 47 -34.87 7.69 -14.10
CA PRO A 47 -33.47 7.43 -13.83
C PRO A 47 -32.57 7.93 -14.96
N VAL A 48 -31.45 8.55 -14.61
CA VAL A 48 -30.41 8.94 -15.57
C VAL A 48 -29.94 7.68 -16.29
N GLN A 49 -29.95 7.67 -17.63
CA GLN A 49 -29.49 6.55 -18.43
C GLN A 49 -28.16 6.89 -19.11
N LEU A 50 -27.20 5.98 -19.01
CA LEU A 50 -25.93 6.08 -19.70
C LEU A 50 -25.96 5.26 -20.99
N SER A 51 -25.59 5.89 -22.11
CA SER A 51 -25.43 5.20 -23.39
C SER A 51 -24.04 4.58 -23.50
N ASP A 52 -23.92 3.49 -24.27
CA ASP A 52 -22.63 2.87 -24.55
C ASP A 52 -21.68 3.82 -25.29
N SER A 53 -22.20 4.65 -26.19
CA SER A 53 -21.39 5.67 -26.88
C SER A 53 -20.78 6.69 -25.92
N LEU A 54 -21.56 7.17 -24.94
CA LEU A 54 -21.07 8.14 -23.97
C LEU A 54 -20.06 7.49 -23.01
N PHE A 55 -20.31 6.25 -22.59
CA PHE A 55 -19.35 5.51 -21.77
C PHE A 55 -18.02 5.26 -22.49
N GLN A 56 -18.07 4.89 -23.78
CA GLN A 56 -16.85 4.76 -24.60
C GLN A 56 -16.12 6.09 -24.75
N GLN A 57 -16.84 7.21 -24.83
CA GLN A 57 -16.25 8.55 -24.88
C GLN A 57 -15.51 8.92 -23.59
N TRP A 58 -15.95 8.44 -22.42
CA TRP A 58 -15.18 8.62 -21.17
C TRP A 58 -13.85 7.86 -21.20
N LEU A 59 -13.76 6.78 -21.97
CA LEU A 59 -12.59 5.93 -22.08
C LEU A 59 -11.76 6.24 -23.33
N SER A 60 -12.07 7.28 -24.10
CA SER A 60 -11.40 7.56 -25.37
C SER A 60 -9.97 8.08 -25.21
N ASN A 61 -9.54 8.38 -23.98
CA ASN A 61 -8.23 8.92 -23.69
C ASN A 61 -7.32 7.86 -23.05
N GLN A 62 -6.09 7.73 -23.54
CA GLN A 62 -5.09 6.77 -23.05
C GLN A 62 -4.69 6.98 -21.58
N HIS A 63 -4.89 8.19 -21.04
CA HIS A 63 -4.59 8.55 -19.66
C HIS A 63 -5.74 8.20 -18.70
N VAL A 64 -6.80 7.55 -19.20
CA VAL A 64 -7.94 7.12 -18.38
C VAL A 64 -7.77 5.66 -17.96
N SER A 65 -8.06 5.39 -16.69
CA SER A 65 -8.16 4.06 -16.11
C SER A 65 -9.43 3.89 -15.30
N MET A 66 -9.91 2.65 -15.22
CA MET A 66 -11.10 2.25 -14.48
C MET A 66 -10.70 1.51 -13.20
N TYR A 67 -11.09 2.02 -12.05
CA TYR A 67 -10.92 1.38 -10.74
C TYR A 67 -12.27 0.83 -10.32
N TYR A 68 -12.38 -0.45 -9.97
CA TYR A 68 -13.68 -1.05 -9.70
C TYR A 68 -13.64 -2.15 -8.63
N ALA A 69 -14.79 -2.38 -8.01
CA ALA A 69 -15.00 -3.40 -7.00
C ALA A 69 -16.02 -4.44 -7.47
N LYS A 70 -15.76 -5.71 -7.22
CA LYS A 70 -16.69 -6.82 -7.46
C LYS A 70 -17.10 -7.48 -6.16
N HIS A 71 -18.35 -7.91 -6.09
CA HIS A 71 -18.85 -8.83 -5.09
C HIS A 71 -19.60 -9.97 -5.79
N LEU A 72 -19.17 -11.22 -5.56
CA LEU A 72 -19.71 -12.41 -6.24
C LEU A 72 -19.73 -12.24 -7.77
N GLU A 73 -18.59 -11.85 -8.34
CA GLU A 73 -18.36 -11.56 -9.77
C GLU A 73 -19.12 -10.39 -10.39
N ARG A 74 -19.93 -9.64 -9.62
CA ARG A 74 -20.67 -8.48 -10.13
C ARG A 74 -20.02 -7.18 -9.72
N ILE A 75 -19.95 -6.22 -10.64
CA ILE A 75 -19.46 -4.87 -10.32
C ILE A 75 -20.44 -4.18 -9.35
N VAL A 76 -19.93 -3.74 -8.21
CA VAL A 76 -20.69 -3.05 -7.15
C VAL A 76 -20.27 -1.59 -6.95
N GLY A 77 -19.16 -1.18 -7.55
CA GLY A 77 -18.75 0.21 -7.64
C GLY A 77 -17.58 0.39 -8.60
N TYR A 78 -17.45 1.58 -9.19
CA TYR A 78 -16.30 1.97 -10.00
C TYR A 78 -16.02 3.47 -9.96
N ALA A 79 -14.81 3.84 -10.33
CA ALA A 79 -14.40 5.20 -10.66
C ALA A 79 -13.73 5.22 -12.05
N VAL A 80 -14.03 6.26 -12.82
CA VAL A 80 -13.28 6.63 -14.02
C VAL A 80 -12.25 7.67 -13.59
N VAL A 81 -10.97 7.41 -13.87
CA VAL A 81 -9.87 8.23 -13.37
C VAL A 81 -9.01 8.66 -14.53
N LEU A 82 -8.88 9.97 -14.71
CA LEU A 82 -7.91 10.58 -15.60
C LEU A 82 -6.65 10.92 -14.79
N GLN A 83 -5.51 10.34 -15.18
CA GLN A 83 -4.24 10.58 -14.51
C GLN A 83 -3.12 10.76 -15.53
N THR A 84 -2.48 11.93 -15.51
CA THR A 84 -1.37 12.21 -16.42
C THR A 84 -0.42 13.23 -15.81
N ASP A 85 0.84 13.15 -16.25
CA ASP A 85 1.88 14.11 -15.91
C ASP A 85 1.81 15.30 -16.87
N VAL A 86 1.68 16.50 -16.32
CA VAL A 86 1.63 17.75 -17.08
C VAL A 86 3.00 18.42 -16.95
N GLU A 87 3.63 18.71 -18.08
CA GLU A 87 4.97 19.33 -18.13
C GLU A 87 5.03 20.59 -17.25
N ASP A 88 6.08 20.67 -16.43
CA ASP A 88 6.33 21.74 -15.44
C ASP A 88 5.23 21.96 -14.38
N TYR A 89 4.23 21.09 -14.32
CA TYR A 89 3.12 21.16 -13.36
C TYR A 89 3.05 19.91 -12.48
N GLY A 90 3.38 18.74 -13.03
CA GLY A 90 3.35 17.45 -12.34
C GLY A 90 2.07 16.66 -12.56
N ILE A 91 1.91 15.59 -11.78
CA ILE A 91 0.81 14.62 -11.96
C ILE A 91 -0.52 15.23 -11.51
N VAL A 92 -1.49 15.26 -12.43
CA VAL A 92 -2.88 15.62 -12.18
C VAL A 92 -3.71 14.34 -12.11
N THR A 93 -4.43 14.15 -11.00
CA THR A 93 -5.36 13.01 -10.81
C THR A 93 -6.79 13.51 -10.65
N TRP A 94 -7.64 13.16 -11.60
CA TRP A 94 -9.04 13.58 -11.62
C TRP A 94 -9.96 12.36 -11.69
N VAL A 95 -10.79 12.18 -10.66
CA VAL A 95 -11.91 11.23 -10.69
C VAL A 95 -13.07 11.85 -11.47
N THR A 96 -13.26 11.46 -12.71
CA THR A 96 -14.27 12.08 -13.58
C THR A 96 -15.67 11.51 -13.36
N GLN A 97 -15.76 10.27 -12.86
CA GLN A 97 -17.02 9.61 -12.52
C GLN A 97 -16.80 8.68 -11.32
N LEU A 98 -17.77 8.60 -10.42
CA LEU A 98 -17.77 7.67 -9.29
C LEU A 98 -19.18 7.10 -9.10
N VAL A 99 -19.31 5.78 -9.13
CA VAL A 99 -20.59 5.10 -8.96
C VAL A 99 -20.45 3.98 -7.94
N VAL A 100 -21.37 3.93 -6.98
CA VAL A 100 -21.49 2.80 -6.05
C VAL A 100 -22.95 2.36 -6.00
N HIS A 101 -23.16 1.05 -6.11
CA HIS A 101 -24.46 0.43 -6.01
C HIS A 101 -25.13 0.82 -4.69
N LYS A 102 -26.41 1.21 -4.73
CA LYS A 102 -27.13 1.77 -3.56
C LYS A 102 -27.05 0.90 -2.30
N ASN A 103 -27.19 -0.42 -2.46
CA ASN A 103 -27.11 -1.38 -1.34
C ASN A 103 -25.71 -1.51 -0.72
N TYR A 104 -24.67 -1.02 -1.40
CA TYR A 104 -23.27 -1.06 -0.94
C TYR A 104 -22.76 0.34 -0.54
N ARG A 105 -23.61 1.37 -0.59
CA ARG A 105 -23.29 2.68 -0.02
C ARG A 105 -23.05 2.52 1.49
N ASN A 106 -22.18 3.34 2.04
CA ASN A 106 -21.73 3.28 3.44
C ASN A 106 -20.99 1.99 3.85
N GLN A 107 -20.59 1.13 2.90
CA GLN A 107 -19.76 -0.05 3.15
C GLN A 107 -18.27 0.16 2.80
N GLY A 108 -17.85 1.41 2.59
CA GLY A 108 -16.44 1.75 2.33
C GLY A 108 -15.93 1.50 0.90
N ILE A 109 -16.76 1.03 -0.04
CA ILE A 109 -16.33 0.76 -1.43
C ILE A 109 -15.74 2.02 -2.09
N ALA A 110 -16.49 3.13 -2.11
CA ALA A 110 -16.00 4.40 -2.64
C ALA A 110 -14.71 4.85 -1.93
N LYS A 111 -14.67 4.72 -0.60
CA LYS A 111 -13.49 5.09 0.19
C LYS A 111 -12.24 4.31 -0.27
N GLN A 112 -12.34 3.00 -0.46
CA GLN A 112 -11.21 2.17 -0.90
C GLN A 112 -10.74 2.54 -2.32
N ILE A 113 -11.69 2.73 -3.26
CA ILE A 113 -11.35 3.18 -4.62
C ILE A 113 -10.67 4.55 -4.59
N LEU A 114 -11.24 5.52 -3.87
CA LEU A 114 -10.71 6.88 -3.81
C LEU A 114 -9.37 6.96 -3.06
N LEU A 115 -9.15 6.15 -2.03
CA LEU A 115 -7.85 6.02 -1.37
C LEU A 115 -6.77 5.51 -2.33
N SER A 116 -7.09 4.56 -3.18
CA SER A 116 -6.17 4.09 -4.21
C SER A 116 -5.83 5.20 -5.21
N VAL A 117 -6.79 6.05 -5.56
CA VAL A 117 -6.60 7.09 -6.58
C VAL A 117 -5.89 8.33 -6.03
N TRP A 118 -6.32 8.81 -4.87
CA TRP A 118 -5.84 10.05 -4.25
C TRP A 118 -4.79 9.85 -3.16
N GLY A 119 -4.48 8.61 -2.78
CA GLY A 119 -3.55 8.32 -1.68
C GLY A 119 -2.07 8.52 -2.01
N PHE A 120 -1.73 8.71 -3.27
CA PHE A 120 -0.35 8.96 -3.71
C PHE A 120 0.08 10.38 -3.34
N SER A 121 1.10 10.53 -2.49
CA SER A 121 1.48 11.82 -1.91
C SER A 121 2.41 12.67 -2.78
N ASP A 122 2.89 12.13 -3.90
CA ASP A 122 3.77 12.81 -4.85
C ASP A 122 3.04 13.49 -6.01
N HIS A 123 1.74 13.24 -6.19
CA HIS A 123 0.96 13.96 -7.19
C HIS A 123 0.86 15.44 -6.86
N HIS A 124 0.68 16.28 -7.89
CA HIS A 124 0.55 17.72 -7.71
C HIS A 124 -0.88 18.13 -7.39
N VAL A 125 -1.86 17.50 -8.05
CA VAL A 125 -3.27 17.88 -7.98
C VAL A 125 -4.18 16.66 -7.88
N TRP A 126 -5.19 16.74 -7.01
CA TRP A 126 -6.27 15.76 -6.92
C TRP A 126 -7.62 16.46 -7.00
N GLY A 127 -8.54 15.95 -7.81
CA GLY A 127 -9.87 16.54 -7.89
C GLY A 127 -10.99 15.64 -8.39
N ILE A 128 -12.18 16.21 -8.31
CA ILE A 128 -13.45 15.65 -8.73
C ILE A 128 -14.41 16.80 -9.08
N VAL A 129 -15.27 16.56 -10.06
CA VAL A 129 -16.44 17.40 -10.33
C VAL A 129 -17.67 16.63 -9.89
N THR A 130 -18.46 17.20 -8.98
CA THR A 130 -19.60 16.49 -8.40
C THR A 130 -20.58 17.41 -7.70
N ALA A 131 -21.87 17.08 -7.76
CA ALA A 131 -22.90 17.62 -6.88
C ALA A 131 -22.97 16.94 -5.49
N ASN A 132 -22.14 15.93 -5.21
CA ASN A 132 -22.19 15.16 -3.96
C ASN A 132 -21.16 15.68 -2.93
N PRO A 133 -21.59 16.33 -1.83
CA PRO A 133 -20.67 16.90 -0.85
C PRO A 133 -19.86 15.85 -0.08
N TYR A 134 -20.34 14.60 0.04
CA TYR A 134 -19.57 13.53 0.69
C TYR A 134 -18.34 13.11 -0.13
N ALA A 135 -18.39 13.20 -1.45
CA ALA A 135 -17.25 12.90 -2.31
C ALA A 135 -16.15 13.97 -2.15
N ILE A 136 -16.53 15.23 -1.96
CA ILE A 136 -15.61 16.33 -1.67
C ILE A 136 -14.98 16.16 -0.28
N ARG A 137 -15.75 15.77 0.73
CA ARG A 137 -15.18 15.43 2.04
C ARG A 137 -14.24 14.23 1.99
N ALA A 138 -14.51 13.25 1.12
CA ALA A 138 -13.60 12.14 0.90
C ALA A 138 -12.29 12.63 0.28
N LEU A 139 -12.34 13.51 -0.71
CA LEU A 139 -11.15 14.16 -1.30
C LEU A 139 -10.33 14.85 -0.20
N GLU A 140 -10.95 15.72 0.59
CA GLU A 140 -10.26 16.46 1.65
C GLU A 140 -9.61 15.55 2.69
N LYS A 141 -10.31 14.47 3.06
CA LYS A 141 -9.81 13.51 4.05
C LYS A 141 -8.62 12.70 3.52
N VAL A 142 -8.69 12.24 2.27
CA VAL A 142 -7.63 11.42 1.68
C VAL A 142 -6.38 12.26 1.41
N THR A 143 -6.55 13.45 0.84
CA THR A 143 -5.42 14.34 0.52
C THR A 143 -4.95 15.15 1.73
N ARG A 144 -5.67 15.06 2.86
CA ARG A 144 -5.46 15.83 4.09
C ARG A 144 -5.40 17.34 3.84
N ARG A 145 -6.15 17.83 2.86
CA ARG A 145 -6.17 19.24 2.46
C ARG A 145 -7.59 19.72 2.30
N ARG A 146 -7.85 20.99 2.58
CA ARG A 146 -9.18 21.58 2.36
C ARG A 146 -9.34 21.97 0.89
N VAL A 147 -10.54 21.76 0.35
CA VAL A 147 -10.91 22.33 -0.95
C VAL A 147 -11.21 23.81 -0.70
N VAL A 148 -10.40 24.69 -1.29
CA VAL A 148 -10.44 26.14 -1.06
C VAL A 148 -10.62 26.86 -2.39
N PRO A 149 -11.74 27.57 -2.62
CA PRO A 149 -12.01 28.26 -3.89
C PRO A 149 -10.88 29.19 -4.33
N GLY A 150 -10.37 30.05 -3.43
CA GLY A 150 -9.27 30.96 -3.74
C GLY A 150 -7.99 30.27 -4.21
N ARG A 151 -7.70 29.05 -3.73
CA ARG A 151 -6.54 28.26 -4.23
C ARG A 151 -6.82 27.70 -5.62
N ILE A 152 -8.05 27.25 -5.88
CA ILE A 152 -8.48 26.75 -7.20
C ILE A 152 -8.46 27.88 -8.22
N MET A 153 -8.90 29.08 -7.85
CA MET A 153 -8.87 30.28 -8.67
C MET A 153 -7.47 30.58 -9.21
N GLN A 154 -6.43 30.37 -8.39
CA GLN A 154 -5.04 30.55 -8.81
C GLN A 154 -4.59 29.57 -9.91
N GLU A 155 -5.25 28.42 -10.03
CA GLU A 155 -4.91 27.31 -10.94
C GLU A 155 -5.93 27.13 -12.07
N GLU A 156 -6.96 27.97 -12.08
CA GLU A 156 -8.12 27.84 -12.96
C GLU A 156 -7.72 27.69 -14.42
N SER A 157 -6.78 28.51 -14.90
CA SER A 157 -6.35 28.47 -16.30
C SER A 157 -5.77 27.11 -16.68
N VAL A 158 -4.88 26.55 -15.84
CA VAL A 158 -4.23 25.26 -16.10
C VAL A 158 -5.26 24.14 -16.02
N LEU A 159 -6.13 24.16 -15.00
CA LEU A 159 -7.16 23.15 -14.82
C LEU A 159 -8.22 23.17 -15.93
N ARG A 160 -8.60 24.34 -16.44
CA ARG A 160 -9.52 24.47 -17.58
C ARG A 160 -8.90 23.98 -18.87
N GLU A 161 -7.65 24.34 -19.15
CA GLU A 161 -6.94 23.84 -20.34
C GLU A 161 -6.79 22.32 -20.29
N PHE A 162 -6.42 21.80 -19.12
CA PHE A 162 -6.36 20.37 -18.85
C PHE A 162 -7.72 19.70 -19.09
N ALA A 163 -8.80 20.24 -18.51
CA ALA A 163 -10.15 19.72 -18.68
C ALA A 163 -10.57 19.71 -20.16
N CYS A 164 -10.37 20.82 -20.89
CA CYS A 164 -10.71 20.92 -22.31
C CYS A 164 -9.95 19.92 -23.17
N LYS A 165 -8.71 19.57 -22.78
CA LYS A 165 -7.87 18.63 -23.53
C LYS A 165 -8.26 17.17 -23.29
N TYR A 166 -8.68 16.84 -22.07
CA TYR A 166 -8.80 15.44 -21.64
C TYR A 166 -10.23 15.00 -21.29
N ILE A 167 -11.16 15.93 -21.05
CA ILE A 167 -12.51 15.64 -20.57
C ILE A 167 -13.53 16.03 -21.62
N SER A 168 -14.30 15.06 -22.06
CA SER A 168 -15.20 15.19 -23.20
C SER A 168 -16.39 16.12 -22.97
N TYR A 169 -16.85 16.27 -21.73
CA TYR A 169 -17.99 17.12 -21.38
C TYR A 169 -17.58 18.55 -20.97
N ILE A 170 -16.28 18.85 -20.95
CA ILE A 170 -15.78 20.21 -20.70
C ILE A 170 -15.10 20.72 -21.96
N ASN A 171 -15.56 21.85 -22.46
CA ASN A 171 -15.03 22.50 -23.64
C ASN A 171 -14.83 24.01 -23.39
N ARG A 172 -14.38 24.76 -24.40
CA ARG A 172 -14.07 26.19 -24.27
C ARG A 172 -15.29 27.07 -23.98
N GLU A 173 -16.49 26.59 -24.30
CA GLU A 173 -17.76 27.28 -24.05
C GLU A 173 -18.36 26.89 -22.68
N THR A 174 -17.81 25.86 -22.02
CA THR A 174 -18.25 25.46 -20.68
C THR A 174 -18.04 26.61 -19.69
N GLU A 175 -19.13 26.97 -19.02
CA GLU A 175 -19.17 28.05 -18.04
C GLU A 175 -18.63 27.57 -16.69
N PHE A 176 -17.82 28.40 -16.03
CA PHE A 176 -17.43 28.16 -14.64
C PHE A 176 -17.56 29.47 -13.85
N GLU A 177 -17.90 29.32 -12.58
CA GLU A 177 -17.89 30.38 -11.58
C GLU A 177 -16.87 29.98 -10.52
N ILE A 178 -15.70 30.62 -10.55
CA ILE A 178 -14.61 30.38 -9.61
C ILE A 178 -14.15 31.74 -9.08
N ASP A 179 -14.28 31.93 -7.77
CA ASP A 179 -13.81 33.10 -7.05
C ASP A 179 -13.35 32.70 -5.62
N GLU A 180 -13.21 33.67 -4.72
CA GLU A 180 -12.80 33.42 -3.33
C GLU A 180 -13.87 32.68 -2.48
N GLN A 181 -15.13 32.65 -2.94
CA GLN A 181 -16.29 32.13 -2.22
C GLN A 181 -16.96 30.91 -2.88
N THR A 182 -16.72 30.69 -4.18
CA THR A 182 -17.31 29.56 -4.91
C THR A 182 -16.35 28.94 -5.93
N SER A 183 -16.56 27.66 -6.21
CA SER A 183 -15.89 26.98 -7.32
C SER A 183 -16.85 25.93 -7.89
N LYS A 184 -17.48 26.27 -9.01
CA LYS A 184 -18.45 25.42 -9.70
C LYS A 184 -18.33 25.52 -11.22
N VAL A 185 -18.73 24.46 -11.89
CA VAL A 185 -18.73 24.32 -13.35
C VAL A 185 -20.12 23.93 -13.83
N ASN A 186 -20.57 24.53 -14.92
CA ASN A 186 -21.84 24.19 -15.55
C ASN A 186 -21.63 22.96 -16.45
N THR A 187 -21.99 21.79 -15.95
CA THR A 187 -21.89 20.53 -16.72
C THR A 187 -23.15 20.25 -17.54
N GLU A 188 -24.15 21.14 -17.47
CA GLU A 188 -25.50 20.97 -18.01
C GLU A 188 -26.15 19.65 -17.57
N PHE A 189 -25.72 19.14 -16.40
CA PHE A 189 -26.16 17.85 -15.88
C PHE A 189 -27.23 18.05 -14.80
N PHE A 190 -28.49 18.09 -15.24
CA PHE A 190 -29.66 18.41 -14.41
C PHE A 190 -30.13 17.23 -13.54
N VAL A 191 -29.25 16.66 -12.73
CA VAL A 191 -29.63 15.65 -11.72
C VAL A 191 -30.38 16.30 -10.56
N ASP A 192 -31.29 15.56 -9.95
CA ASP A 192 -32.07 16.06 -8.81
C ASP A 192 -31.17 16.46 -7.61
N HIS A 193 -31.14 17.75 -7.30
CA HIS A 193 -30.37 18.33 -6.17
C HIS A 193 -31.18 18.44 -4.88
N THR A 194 -32.40 17.88 -4.80
CA THR A 194 -33.30 18.04 -3.63
C THR A 194 -32.64 17.72 -2.28
N ASP A 195 -31.80 16.69 -2.24
CA ASP A 195 -31.12 16.27 -0.99
C ASP A 195 -29.83 17.05 -0.69
N VAL A 196 -29.28 17.78 -1.65
CA VAL A 196 -27.95 18.42 -1.54
C VAL A 196 -27.86 19.38 -0.35
N PRO A 197 -28.82 20.29 -0.08
CA PRO A 197 -28.75 21.18 1.08
C PRO A 197 -28.66 20.43 2.42
N GLN A 198 -29.42 19.34 2.57
CA GLN A 198 -29.36 18.50 3.79
C GLN A 198 -28.01 17.77 3.89
N GLN A 199 -27.48 17.27 2.78
CA GLN A 199 -26.17 16.62 2.76
C GLN A 199 -25.05 17.60 3.10
N MET A 200 -25.10 18.83 2.59
CA MET A 200 -24.16 19.91 2.94
C MET A 200 -24.23 20.21 4.44
N HIS A 201 -25.43 20.31 5.01
CA HIS A 201 -25.61 20.50 6.45
C HIS A 201 -24.96 19.37 7.25
N ASN A 202 -25.14 18.11 6.85
CA ASN A 202 -24.58 16.95 7.55
C ASN A 202 -23.04 16.91 7.54
N VAL A 203 -22.40 17.51 6.54
CA VAL A 203 -20.93 17.52 6.41
C VAL A 203 -20.29 18.84 6.85
N THR A 204 -21.05 19.75 7.44
CA THR A 204 -20.59 21.07 7.83
C THR A 204 -20.71 21.24 9.34
N ASN A 205 -19.65 21.73 9.97
CA ASN A 205 -19.66 22.13 11.38
C ASN A 205 -18.69 23.29 11.61
N GLU A 206 -18.62 23.79 12.84
CA GLU A 206 -17.79 24.96 13.19
C GLU A 206 -16.30 24.77 12.88
N THR A 207 -15.77 23.56 13.01
CA THR A 207 -14.36 23.26 12.76
C THR A 207 -14.09 22.86 11.30
N VAL A 208 -15.12 22.43 10.57
CA VAL A 208 -15.06 21.96 9.19
C VAL A 208 -16.14 22.67 8.35
N PRO A 209 -15.98 23.97 8.04
CA PRO A 209 -16.97 24.73 7.28
C PRO A 209 -17.11 24.23 5.83
N TRP A 210 -18.23 24.53 5.17
CA TRP A 210 -18.37 24.41 3.72
C TRP A 210 -17.88 25.69 3.05
N LEU A 211 -16.98 25.58 2.07
CA LEU A 211 -16.31 26.74 1.48
C LEU A 211 -16.68 27.00 0.02
N LEU A 212 -17.36 26.07 -0.66
CA LEU A 212 -17.54 26.11 -2.11
C LEU A 212 -18.84 26.81 -2.56
N GLY A 213 -19.55 27.47 -1.64
CA GLY A 213 -20.87 28.04 -1.91
C GLY A 213 -21.93 26.99 -2.23
N GLU A 214 -23.08 27.47 -2.70
CA GLU A 214 -24.19 26.66 -3.19
C GLU A 214 -24.03 26.39 -4.70
N ILE A 215 -24.73 25.37 -5.20
CA ILE A 215 -24.79 25.04 -6.63
C ILE A 215 -26.21 25.18 -7.15
N ASP A 216 -26.31 25.66 -8.38
CA ASP A 216 -27.55 25.72 -9.13
C ASP A 216 -27.80 24.38 -9.85
N GLU A 217 -29.00 24.21 -10.38
CA GLU A 217 -29.35 23.03 -11.18
C GLU A 217 -28.56 23.04 -12.50
N GLY A 218 -27.96 21.89 -12.86
CA GLY A 218 -27.04 21.78 -13.98
C GLY A 218 -25.59 22.13 -13.65
N TRP A 219 -25.32 22.66 -12.44
CA TRP A 219 -23.99 22.97 -11.96
C TRP A 219 -23.47 21.91 -10.99
N GLU A 220 -22.16 21.70 -11.01
CA GLU A 220 -21.45 20.82 -10.08
C GLU A 220 -20.27 21.57 -9.46
N TRP A 221 -19.92 21.22 -8.22
CA TRP A 221 -18.73 21.80 -7.61
C TRP A 221 -17.47 21.34 -8.33
N PHE A 222 -16.58 22.28 -8.57
CA PHE A 222 -15.28 22.06 -9.17
C PHE A 222 -14.25 21.93 -8.03
N ALA A 223 -14.05 20.72 -7.53
CA ALA A 223 -13.33 20.50 -6.27
C ALA A 223 -11.93 19.92 -6.48
N PHE A 224 -10.90 20.69 -6.12
CA PHE A 224 -9.50 20.31 -6.24
C PHE A 224 -8.70 20.62 -4.96
N THR A 225 -7.70 19.78 -4.70
CA THR A 225 -6.67 20.01 -3.68
C THR A 225 -5.29 19.90 -4.32
N PHE A 226 -4.32 20.61 -3.74
CA PHE A 226 -3.00 20.84 -4.33
C PHE A 226 -1.90 20.50 -3.34
N ARG A 227 -0.81 19.92 -3.82
CA ARG A 227 0.28 19.41 -2.98
C ARG A 227 0.89 20.46 -2.05
N ASP A 228 0.94 21.72 -2.51
CA ASP A 228 1.49 22.87 -1.79
C ASP A 228 0.59 23.42 -0.67
N GLN A 229 -0.67 23.01 -0.61
CA GLN A 229 -1.57 23.43 0.46
C GLN A 229 -1.13 22.88 1.82
N LYS A 230 -1.47 23.64 2.87
CA LYS A 230 -1.31 23.20 4.26
C LYS A 230 -2.04 21.87 4.48
N VAL A 231 -1.29 20.90 5.02
CA VAL A 231 -1.81 19.59 5.40
C VAL A 231 -2.51 19.71 6.76
N MET A 232 -3.65 19.03 6.92
CA MET A 232 -4.36 18.93 8.20
C MET A 232 -3.61 17.97 9.12
N ASP A 233 -3.17 18.47 10.27
CA ASP A 233 -2.54 17.64 11.31
C ASP A 233 -3.54 16.61 11.84
N LEU A 234 -3.04 15.41 12.07
CA LEU A 234 -3.80 14.34 12.71
C LEU A 234 -3.46 14.32 14.20
N GLN A 235 -4.46 13.99 15.03
CA GLN A 235 -4.21 13.70 16.43
C GLN A 235 -3.41 12.40 16.56
N THR A 236 -2.63 12.26 17.63
CA THR A 236 -1.78 11.07 17.85
C THR A 236 -2.59 9.77 17.79
N GLU A 237 -3.80 9.73 18.35
CA GLU A 237 -4.66 8.54 18.32
C GLU A 237 -5.16 8.20 16.89
N GLU A 238 -5.27 9.19 16.02
CA GLU A 238 -5.62 8.98 14.60
C GLU A 238 -4.43 8.44 13.81
N ILE A 239 -3.22 8.94 14.13
CA ILE A 239 -1.97 8.45 13.55
C ILE A 239 -1.71 7.02 14.02
N GLU A 240 -1.85 6.75 15.31
CA GLU A 240 -1.74 5.41 15.87
C GLU A 240 -2.75 4.48 15.21
N ARG A 241 -4.01 4.86 15.01
CA ARG A 241 -4.98 4.03 14.28
C ARG A 241 -4.61 3.79 12.82
N PHE A 242 -4.01 4.79 12.16
CA PHE A 242 -3.47 4.64 10.81
C PHE A 242 -2.31 3.62 10.79
N LEU A 243 -1.51 3.61 11.85
CA LEU A 243 -0.37 2.71 12.05
C LEU A 243 -0.76 1.33 12.62
N GLU A 244 -1.81 1.21 13.43
CA GLU A 244 -2.27 0.01 14.16
C GLU A 244 -2.80 -1.08 13.22
N THR A 245 -3.17 -0.71 12.00
CA THR A 245 -3.32 -1.66 10.89
C THR A 245 -1.98 -2.25 10.40
N SER A 246 -0.88 -2.10 11.14
CA SER A 246 0.49 -2.45 10.71
C SER A 246 0.63 -3.89 10.28
N ASP A 247 0.05 -4.87 10.99
CA ASP A 247 0.20 -6.27 10.57
C ASP A 247 -0.43 -6.50 9.19
N SER A 248 -1.59 -5.90 8.93
CA SER A 248 -2.22 -5.98 7.61
C SER A 248 -1.46 -5.16 6.57
N ILE A 249 -0.95 -3.97 6.91
CA ILE A 249 -0.20 -3.11 5.99
C ILE A 249 1.13 -3.77 5.60
N VAL A 250 1.86 -4.31 6.58
CA VAL A 250 3.13 -5.02 6.42
C VAL A 250 2.89 -6.30 5.62
N LYS A 251 1.87 -7.11 5.99
CA LYS A 251 1.45 -8.28 5.20
C LYS A 251 1.16 -7.92 3.75
N ASN A 252 0.40 -6.86 3.54
CA ASN A 252 0.03 -6.38 2.20
C ASN A 252 1.25 -5.86 1.43
N ALA A 253 2.17 -5.15 2.08
CA ALA A 253 3.39 -4.67 1.45
C ALA A 253 4.28 -5.84 1.01
N TYR A 254 4.51 -6.84 1.88
CA TYR A 254 5.29 -8.02 1.54
C TYR A 254 4.64 -8.87 0.45
N ALA A 255 3.33 -9.09 0.50
CA ALA A 255 2.59 -9.83 -0.52
C ALA A 255 2.70 -9.25 -1.94
N ARG A 256 3.09 -7.97 -2.04
CA ARG A 256 3.22 -7.21 -3.29
C ARG A 256 4.66 -7.03 -3.72
N MET A 257 5.63 -7.57 -2.98
CA MET A 257 7.03 -7.58 -3.38
C MET A 257 7.27 -8.57 -4.51
N LYS A 258 8.04 -8.16 -5.53
CA LYS A 258 8.42 -9.02 -6.64
C LYS A 258 9.71 -9.79 -6.35
N LEU A 259 9.67 -10.74 -5.41
CA LEU A 259 10.89 -11.43 -4.95
C LEU A 259 11.61 -12.23 -6.06
N GLN A 260 10.91 -12.62 -7.13
CA GLN A 260 11.51 -13.32 -8.28
C GLN A 260 12.17 -12.37 -9.30
N SER A 261 12.03 -11.04 -9.14
CA SER A 261 12.64 -10.08 -10.04
C SER A 261 14.16 -10.11 -9.91
N LYS A 262 14.87 -10.13 -11.04
CA LYS A 262 16.34 -9.96 -11.09
C LYS A 262 16.81 -8.64 -10.49
N GLU A 263 15.90 -7.69 -10.28
CA GLU A 263 16.17 -6.40 -9.64
C GLU A 263 16.33 -6.53 -8.12
N GLN A 264 15.78 -7.58 -7.50
CA GLN A 264 15.93 -7.91 -6.08
C GLN A 264 17.28 -8.62 -5.85
N LYS A 265 18.37 -7.86 -5.97
CA LYS A 265 19.75 -8.40 -5.92
C LYS A 265 20.07 -9.17 -4.65
N TRP A 266 19.46 -8.82 -3.52
CA TRP A 266 19.69 -9.46 -2.23
C TRP A 266 19.25 -10.93 -2.19
N ALA A 267 18.32 -11.36 -3.04
CA ALA A 267 17.77 -12.72 -3.04
C ALA A 267 18.57 -13.73 -3.89
N GLN A 268 19.71 -13.32 -4.45
CA GLN A 268 20.44 -14.08 -5.49
C GLN A 268 21.54 -15.00 -4.93
N HIS A 269 21.78 -15.01 -3.62
CA HIS A 269 22.92 -15.68 -2.99
C HIS A 269 22.53 -16.90 -2.15
N THR A 270 21.42 -17.55 -2.50
CA THR A 270 20.82 -18.64 -1.70
C THR A 270 21.79 -19.80 -1.44
N ILE A 271 22.58 -20.20 -2.45
CA ILE A 271 23.50 -21.34 -2.32
C ILE A 271 24.63 -20.98 -1.34
N GLU A 272 25.23 -19.80 -1.51
CA GLU A 272 26.33 -19.32 -0.67
C GLU A 272 25.89 -19.08 0.77
N GLU A 273 24.66 -18.59 0.97
CA GLU A 273 24.08 -18.40 2.30
C GLU A 273 23.85 -19.75 3.01
N VAL A 274 23.30 -20.74 2.31
CA VAL A 274 23.11 -22.09 2.89
C VAL A 274 24.45 -22.79 3.13
N ASP A 275 25.43 -22.64 2.23
CA ASP A 275 26.80 -23.12 2.43
C ASP A 275 27.39 -22.53 3.71
N TYR A 276 27.29 -21.21 3.88
CA TYR A 276 27.79 -20.52 5.06
C TYR A 276 27.17 -21.07 6.34
N ILE A 277 25.84 -21.20 6.37
CA ILE A 277 25.12 -21.74 7.54
C ILE A 277 25.67 -23.12 7.88
N LEU A 278 25.64 -24.06 6.94
CA LEU A 278 26.03 -25.46 7.20
C LEU A 278 27.51 -25.64 7.53
N GLN A 279 28.39 -24.69 7.17
CA GLN A 279 29.80 -24.69 7.59
C GLN A 279 30.00 -24.16 9.02
N HIS A 280 29.07 -23.35 9.53
CA HIS A 280 29.19 -22.68 10.83
C HIS A 280 28.25 -23.26 11.90
N VAL A 281 27.30 -24.11 11.51
CA VAL A 281 26.45 -24.87 12.43
C VAL A 281 26.70 -26.37 12.26
N ASP A 282 26.93 -27.07 13.38
CA ASP A 282 27.06 -28.53 13.37
C ASP A 282 25.66 -29.15 13.42
N VAL A 283 25.20 -29.65 12.27
CA VAL A 283 23.88 -30.27 12.11
C VAL A 283 24.01 -31.66 11.49
N PRO A 284 23.31 -32.68 12.02
CA PRO A 284 23.41 -34.02 11.49
C PRO A 284 22.80 -34.13 10.07
N PRO A 285 23.24 -35.11 9.27
CA PRO A 285 22.56 -35.45 8.02
C PRO A 285 21.07 -35.75 8.25
N ASP A 286 20.22 -35.32 7.31
CA ASP A 286 18.76 -35.45 7.39
C ASP A 286 18.11 -34.78 8.64
N ALA A 287 18.79 -33.78 9.23
CA ALA A 287 18.28 -32.99 10.37
C ALA A 287 16.91 -32.34 10.10
N LYS A 288 16.14 -32.14 11.17
CA LYS A 288 14.89 -31.38 11.12
C LYS A 288 15.20 -29.89 11.15
N VAL A 289 14.65 -29.14 10.19
CA VAL A 289 14.84 -27.70 10.04
C VAL A 289 13.50 -26.96 9.99
N TYR A 290 13.39 -25.85 10.73
CA TYR A 290 12.31 -24.87 10.52
C TYR A 290 12.86 -23.60 9.89
N ASP A 291 12.16 -23.07 8.89
CA ASP A 291 12.44 -21.78 8.26
C ASP A 291 11.29 -20.82 8.57
N LEU A 292 11.53 -19.90 9.52
CA LEU A 292 10.53 -18.94 10.00
C LEU A 292 10.56 -17.69 9.13
N GLY A 293 9.44 -17.38 8.48
CA GLY A 293 9.34 -16.34 7.45
C GLY A 293 9.96 -16.79 6.13
N CYS A 294 9.63 -18.00 5.68
CA CYS A 294 10.28 -18.63 4.54
C CYS A 294 10.02 -17.94 3.18
N GLY A 295 9.05 -17.01 3.11
CA GLY A 295 8.66 -16.33 1.89
C GLY A 295 8.36 -17.30 0.76
N GLN A 296 8.99 -17.08 -0.40
CA GLN A 296 8.86 -17.95 -1.59
C GLN A 296 9.73 -19.23 -1.53
N GLY A 297 10.26 -19.56 -0.34
CA GLY A 297 10.88 -20.85 -0.05
C GLY A 297 12.32 -21.00 -0.53
N ARG A 298 13.05 -19.91 -0.86
CA ARG A 298 14.39 -20.03 -1.46
C ARG A 298 15.37 -20.85 -0.61
N HIS A 299 15.44 -20.56 0.70
CA HIS A 299 16.27 -21.33 1.63
C HIS A 299 15.67 -22.68 1.95
N SER A 300 14.35 -22.71 2.23
CA SER A 300 13.62 -23.95 2.50
C SER A 300 13.84 -25.02 1.42
N ILE A 301 13.73 -24.65 0.15
CA ILE A 301 13.89 -25.55 -1.00
C ILE A 301 15.36 -25.98 -1.13
N GLU A 302 16.32 -25.07 -0.97
CA GLU A 302 17.75 -25.40 -1.05
C GLU A 302 18.19 -26.36 0.07
N LEU A 303 17.74 -26.13 1.30
CA LEU A 303 17.96 -27.04 2.42
C LEU A 303 17.32 -28.42 2.16
N ALA A 304 16.09 -28.46 1.63
CA ALA A 304 15.43 -29.72 1.29
C ALA A 304 16.16 -30.50 0.17
N ARG A 305 16.73 -29.81 -0.82
CA ARG A 305 17.59 -30.41 -1.87
C ARG A 305 18.86 -31.04 -1.29
N ARG A 306 19.41 -30.45 -0.22
CA ARG A 306 20.57 -30.98 0.51
C ARG A 306 20.23 -32.14 1.45
N GLY A 307 18.97 -32.55 1.49
CA GLY A 307 18.50 -33.75 2.19
C GLY A 307 17.93 -33.48 3.59
N PHE A 308 17.80 -32.23 4.02
CA PHE A 308 17.18 -31.89 5.30
C PHE A 308 15.66 -32.12 5.28
N ASP A 309 15.07 -32.36 6.46
CA ASP A 309 13.61 -32.41 6.66
C ASP A 309 13.11 -31.02 7.03
N VAL A 310 12.61 -30.28 6.04
CA VAL A 310 12.34 -28.85 6.15
C VAL A 310 10.85 -28.57 6.31
N THR A 311 10.51 -27.72 7.28
CA THR A 311 9.19 -27.07 7.34
C THR A 311 9.36 -25.56 7.26
N GLY A 312 8.91 -24.94 6.16
CA GLY A 312 8.88 -23.50 5.97
C GLY A 312 7.54 -22.90 6.41
N ILE A 313 7.59 -21.80 7.15
CA ILE A 313 6.42 -21.09 7.67
C ILE A 313 6.44 -19.65 7.20
N ASP A 314 5.36 -19.19 6.58
CA ASP A 314 5.15 -17.77 6.25
C ASP A 314 3.66 -17.43 6.40
N TYR A 315 3.34 -16.21 6.84
CA TYR A 315 1.95 -15.81 7.06
C TYR A 315 1.30 -15.22 5.79
N VAL A 316 2.08 -14.98 4.73
CA VAL A 316 1.62 -14.49 3.42
C VAL A 316 1.26 -15.67 2.52
N GLU A 317 -0.04 -15.86 2.28
CA GLU A 317 -0.55 -17.00 1.52
C GLU A 317 0.00 -17.06 0.08
N SER A 318 0.10 -15.91 -0.61
CA SER A 318 0.64 -15.86 -1.97
C SER A 318 2.09 -16.30 -2.05
N HIS A 319 2.90 -16.05 -1.01
CA HIS A 319 4.27 -16.53 -0.93
C HIS A 319 4.32 -18.06 -0.82
N ILE A 320 3.47 -18.64 0.01
CA ILE A 320 3.39 -20.11 0.17
C ILE A 320 2.93 -20.79 -1.13
N VAL A 321 1.96 -20.20 -1.84
CA VAL A 321 1.52 -20.69 -3.16
C VAL A 321 2.70 -20.70 -4.13
N GLN A 322 3.42 -19.58 -4.26
CA GLN A 322 4.58 -19.47 -5.15
C GLN A 322 5.73 -20.39 -4.72
N ALA A 323 5.97 -20.53 -3.41
CA ALA A 323 6.99 -21.43 -2.87
C ALA A 323 6.71 -22.89 -3.27
N LYS A 324 5.44 -23.31 -3.25
CA LYS A 324 5.04 -24.64 -3.71
C LYS A 324 5.23 -24.82 -5.21
N GLU A 325 4.94 -23.80 -6.01
CA GLU A 325 5.19 -23.80 -7.47
C GLU A 325 6.70 -23.87 -7.81
N ASN A 326 7.55 -23.34 -6.94
CA ASN A 326 9.01 -23.38 -7.11
C ASN A 326 9.63 -24.75 -6.80
N ILE A 327 8.88 -25.68 -6.18
CA ILE A 327 9.36 -27.04 -5.91
C ILE A 327 9.31 -27.83 -7.22
N THR A 328 10.49 -28.22 -7.71
CA THR A 328 10.62 -29.17 -8.81
C THR A 328 10.87 -30.58 -8.25
N ASP A 329 10.02 -31.54 -8.62
CA ASP A 329 9.87 -32.87 -7.99
C ASP A 329 11.14 -33.76 -7.91
N ALA A 330 12.22 -33.42 -8.62
CA ALA A 330 13.32 -34.37 -8.82
C ALA A 330 14.31 -34.51 -7.65
N GLU A 331 14.35 -33.58 -6.68
CA GLU A 331 15.49 -33.49 -5.73
C GLU A 331 15.13 -33.20 -4.25
N CYS A 332 13.87 -32.90 -3.91
CA CYS A 332 13.50 -32.57 -2.52
C CYS A 332 13.02 -33.82 -1.77
N LYS A 333 13.79 -34.31 -0.78
CA LYS A 333 13.40 -35.51 -0.01
C LYS A 333 12.16 -35.26 0.86
N LYS A 334 12.12 -34.14 1.59
CA LYS A 334 11.06 -33.80 2.56
C LYS A 334 10.97 -32.28 2.76
N ILE A 335 9.92 -31.66 2.22
CA ILE A 335 9.61 -30.25 2.44
C ILE A 335 8.12 -30.07 2.70
N GLU A 336 7.79 -29.31 3.73
CA GLU A 336 6.44 -28.86 4.04
C GLU A 336 6.41 -27.33 4.09
N LEU A 337 5.41 -26.72 3.44
CA LEU A 337 5.25 -25.26 3.38
C LEU A 337 3.88 -24.86 3.93
N LEU A 338 3.89 -24.08 5.00
CA LEU A 338 2.72 -23.77 5.82
C LEU A 338 2.42 -22.28 5.83
N CYS A 339 1.15 -21.94 5.56
CA CYS A 339 0.64 -20.60 5.78
C CYS A 339 0.28 -20.43 7.26
N SER A 340 1.20 -19.90 8.07
CA SER A 340 1.02 -19.69 9.51
C SER A 340 1.83 -18.49 10.01
N ASP A 341 1.40 -17.92 11.14
CA ASP A 341 2.15 -16.90 11.86
C ASP A 341 3.28 -17.57 12.67
N CYS A 342 4.53 -17.14 12.49
CA CYS A 342 5.67 -17.71 13.21
C CYS A 342 5.80 -17.20 14.66
N ARG A 343 5.08 -16.13 15.06
CA ARG A 343 5.09 -15.59 16.43
C ARG A 343 4.50 -16.54 17.47
N ASN A 344 3.68 -17.49 17.03
CA ASN A 344 2.99 -18.46 17.90
C ASN A 344 3.00 -19.88 17.33
N TYR A 345 3.86 -20.15 16.34
CA TYR A 345 3.96 -21.46 15.74
C TYR A 345 4.64 -22.43 16.72
N THR A 346 4.01 -23.58 16.93
CA THR A 346 4.52 -24.63 17.81
C THR A 346 4.42 -25.99 17.12
N ASN A 347 5.34 -26.88 17.44
CA ASN A 347 5.31 -28.26 16.97
C ASN A 347 5.91 -29.19 18.03
N GLU A 348 5.38 -30.41 18.11
CA GLU A 348 5.91 -31.47 18.97
C GLU A 348 7.30 -31.93 18.49
N THR A 349 7.50 -31.97 17.18
CA THR A 349 8.79 -32.35 16.59
C THR A 349 9.77 -31.18 16.68
N LYS A 350 10.78 -31.33 17.55
CA LYS A 350 11.84 -30.34 17.73
C LYS A 350 12.90 -30.44 16.63
N ALA A 351 13.47 -29.30 16.26
CA ALA A 351 14.45 -29.15 15.21
C ALA A 351 15.89 -29.15 15.73
N ASP A 352 16.81 -29.52 14.85
CA ASP A 352 18.25 -29.37 15.05
C ASP A 352 18.70 -27.96 14.63
N LEU A 353 18.01 -27.35 13.65
CA LEU A 353 18.27 -26.01 13.14
C LEU A 353 16.96 -25.23 12.96
N VAL A 354 16.93 -23.98 13.39
CA VAL A 354 15.92 -23.00 12.99
C VAL A 354 16.62 -21.87 12.25
N VAL A 355 16.10 -21.46 11.10
CA VAL A 355 16.54 -20.28 10.35
C VAL A 355 15.43 -19.22 10.33
N CYS A 356 15.80 -17.95 10.42
CA CYS A 356 14.89 -16.80 10.40
C CYS A 356 15.61 -15.60 9.76
N LEU A 357 15.64 -15.57 8.44
CA LEU A 357 16.55 -14.71 7.67
C LEU A 357 15.79 -13.57 6.97
N TYR A 358 16.50 -12.48 6.67
CA TYR A 358 16.02 -11.33 5.89
C TYR A 358 14.87 -10.57 6.55
N ASP A 359 15.12 -10.04 7.76
CA ASP A 359 14.26 -9.05 8.45
C ASP A 359 12.90 -9.57 8.92
N VAL A 360 12.75 -10.90 9.07
CA VAL A 360 11.56 -11.48 9.70
C VAL A 360 11.46 -10.99 11.15
N VAL A 361 12.56 -11.08 11.90
CA VAL A 361 12.76 -10.30 13.13
C VAL A 361 13.18 -8.89 12.69
N GLY A 362 12.31 -7.92 12.92
CA GLY A 362 12.43 -6.54 12.44
C GLY A 362 11.19 -6.08 11.67
N SER A 363 10.51 -7.00 10.97
CA SER A 363 9.28 -6.70 10.22
C SER A 363 8.12 -6.11 11.06
N PHE A 364 8.14 -6.30 12.37
CA PHE A 364 7.21 -5.70 13.32
C PHE A 364 7.87 -4.54 14.07
N ALA A 365 7.21 -3.39 14.15
CA ALA A 365 7.74 -2.24 14.89
C ALA A 365 7.81 -2.48 16.41
N ASP A 366 6.91 -3.28 16.96
CA ASP A 366 6.83 -3.55 18.39
C ASP A 366 7.82 -4.62 18.84
N MET A 367 8.44 -4.42 20.00
CA MET A 367 9.45 -5.35 20.52
C MET A 367 8.85 -6.70 20.93
N LYS A 368 7.58 -6.73 21.34
CA LYS A 368 6.92 -7.96 21.82
C LYS A 368 6.80 -8.98 20.69
N SER A 369 6.29 -8.59 19.52
CA SER A 369 6.17 -9.46 18.35
C SER A 369 7.52 -10.03 17.94
N ASN A 370 8.58 -9.22 17.93
CA ASN A 370 9.94 -9.67 17.63
C ASN A 370 10.47 -10.70 18.64
N MET A 371 10.24 -10.46 19.94
CA MET A 371 10.59 -11.42 20.99
C MET A 371 9.77 -12.72 20.87
N ASP A 372 8.50 -12.64 20.48
CA ASP A 372 7.64 -13.82 20.30
C ASP A 372 8.15 -14.72 19.14
N ILE A 373 8.73 -14.16 18.07
CA ILE A 373 9.40 -14.93 17.00
C ILE A 373 10.64 -15.64 17.55
N ILE A 374 11.51 -14.93 18.28
CA ILE A 374 12.75 -15.50 18.84
C ILE A 374 12.42 -16.61 19.86
N ARG A 375 11.39 -16.44 20.68
CA ARG A 375 10.90 -17.46 21.61
C ARG A 375 10.33 -18.68 20.88
N SER A 376 9.55 -18.47 19.82
CA SER A 376 9.05 -19.57 19.00
C SER A 376 10.21 -20.37 18.39
N ALA A 377 11.26 -19.70 17.91
CA ALA A 377 12.48 -20.37 17.44
C ALA A 377 13.15 -21.20 18.55
N TYR A 378 13.32 -20.63 19.75
CA TYR A 378 13.87 -21.35 20.91
C TYR A 378 13.05 -22.59 21.28
N ASP A 379 11.72 -22.44 21.37
CA ASP A 379 10.81 -23.52 21.74
C ASP A 379 10.74 -24.64 20.69
N LEU A 380 11.06 -24.34 19.43
CA LEU A 380 11.13 -25.34 18.35
C LEU A 380 12.43 -26.14 18.39
N LEU A 381 13.47 -25.72 19.11
CA LEU A 381 14.77 -26.38 19.10
C LEU A 381 14.86 -27.52 20.11
N LYS A 382 15.66 -28.53 19.75
CA LYS A 382 16.18 -29.52 20.71
C LYS A 382 17.23 -28.84 21.61
N PRO A 383 17.52 -29.39 22.80
CA PRO A 383 18.72 -29.02 23.55
C PRO A 383 19.97 -29.15 22.68
N GLY A 384 20.75 -28.08 22.55
CA GLY A 384 21.93 -28.04 21.69
C GLY A 384 21.62 -27.91 20.20
N GLY A 385 20.39 -27.57 19.82
CA GLY A 385 20.07 -27.11 18.46
C GLY A 385 20.68 -25.74 18.15
N ARG A 386 20.50 -25.26 16.92
CA ARG A 386 21.08 -23.99 16.44
C ARG A 386 20.00 -23.07 15.92
N PHE A 387 20.07 -21.79 16.27
CA PHE A 387 19.22 -20.76 15.68
C PHE A 387 20.08 -19.81 14.87
N VAL A 388 19.73 -19.57 13.62
CA VAL A 388 20.40 -18.59 12.76
C VAL A 388 19.38 -17.55 12.33
N LEU A 389 19.65 -16.28 12.60
CA LEU A 389 18.81 -15.17 12.17
C LEU A 389 19.61 -14.04 11.56
N SER A 390 18.98 -13.24 10.69
CA SER A 390 19.50 -11.95 10.26
C SER A 390 18.50 -10.84 10.48
N VAL A 391 19.00 -9.68 10.92
CA VAL A 391 18.21 -8.47 11.18
C VAL A 391 18.84 -7.26 10.52
N MET A 392 18.03 -6.24 10.20
CA MET A 392 18.53 -5.00 9.60
C MET A 392 19.34 -4.18 10.61
N ASN A 393 20.50 -3.67 10.16
CA ASN A 393 21.46 -2.95 10.99
C ASN A 393 21.00 -1.51 11.30
N TYR A 394 20.70 -1.21 12.57
CA TYR A 394 20.31 0.13 13.00
C TYR A 394 21.46 1.14 12.98
N GLU A 395 22.69 0.74 13.35
CA GLU A 395 23.86 1.61 13.39
C GLU A 395 24.17 2.20 12.01
N LEU A 396 24.19 1.36 10.97
CA LEU A 396 24.36 1.82 9.58
C LEU A 396 23.22 2.77 9.18
N THR A 397 22.00 2.40 9.53
CA THR A 397 20.80 3.18 9.18
C THR A 397 20.86 4.58 9.76
N CYS A 398 21.16 4.71 11.04
CA CYS A 398 21.32 6.00 11.68
C CYS A 398 22.46 6.82 11.08
N ASN A 399 23.58 6.15 10.76
CA ASN A 399 24.73 6.82 10.16
C ASN A 399 24.43 7.38 8.76
N GLN A 400 23.52 6.76 8.01
CA GLN A 400 23.13 7.20 6.67
C GLN A 400 21.94 8.16 6.65
N ALA A 401 21.12 8.16 7.70
CA ALA A 401 19.86 8.91 7.75
C ALA A 401 20.05 10.41 7.47
N LYS A 402 19.30 10.94 6.50
CA LYS A 402 19.23 12.39 6.25
C LYS A 402 18.36 13.12 7.26
N SER A 403 17.43 12.41 7.89
CA SER A 403 16.49 12.96 8.86
C SER A 403 16.14 11.91 9.90
N SER A 404 15.91 12.37 11.12
CA SER A 404 15.48 11.53 12.23
C SER A 404 14.67 12.35 13.22
N PHE A 405 13.80 11.68 13.97
CA PHE A 405 12.81 12.31 14.84
C PHE A 405 12.55 11.46 16.09
N VAL A 406 11.64 11.91 16.94
CA VAL A 406 11.07 11.14 18.04
C VAL A 406 9.56 11.11 17.84
N PHE A 407 9.00 9.94 17.58
CA PHE A 407 7.58 9.83 17.20
C PHE A 407 6.63 10.35 18.27
N LYS A 408 6.97 10.16 19.54
CA LYS A 408 6.17 10.65 20.68
C LYS A 408 6.10 12.18 20.76
N GLU A 409 7.11 12.87 20.21
CA GLU A 409 7.19 14.33 20.24
C GLU A 409 6.59 14.94 18.96
N GLU A 410 6.87 14.34 17.80
CA GLU A 410 6.53 14.91 16.48
C GLU A 410 5.90 13.86 15.53
N PRO A 411 4.72 13.29 15.85
CA PRO A 411 4.17 12.14 15.13
C PRO A 411 3.78 12.45 13.67
N ASN A 412 3.50 13.72 13.35
CA ASN A 412 3.17 14.13 11.98
C ASN A 412 4.39 14.17 11.04
N GLU A 413 5.63 14.07 11.55
CA GLU A 413 6.84 14.06 10.71
C GLU A 413 6.91 12.85 9.77
N ILE A 414 6.25 11.74 10.10
CA ILE A 414 6.16 10.56 9.21
C ILE A 414 5.56 10.89 7.84
N PHE A 415 4.80 11.98 7.72
CA PHE A 415 4.18 12.39 6.47
C PHE A 415 5.11 13.24 5.58
N SER A 416 6.27 13.66 6.08
CA SER A 416 7.29 14.37 5.28
C SER A 416 8.12 13.43 4.41
N ILE A 417 8.09 12.12 4.69
CA ILE A 417 8.87 11.09 3.98
C ILE A 417 8.56 11.13 2.48
N LYS A 418 9.61 11.09 1.65
CA LYS A 418 9.44 10.99 0.20
C LYS A 418 8.96 9.57 -0.16
N PRO A 419 7.92 9.40 -0.99
CA PRO A 419 7.51 8.07 -1.41
C PRO A 419 8.53 7.44 -2.35
N SER A 420 8.59 6.10 -2.32
CA SER A 420 9.48 5.31 -3.16
C SER A 420 8.76 4.06 -3.69
N LYS A 421 9.33 3.42 -4.72
CA LYS A 421 8.90 2.08 -5.18
C LYS A 421 9.89 1.00 -4.75
N THR A 422 10.63 1.23 -3.68
CA THR A 422 11.77 0.42 -3.27
C THR A 422 11.36 -1.02 -3.01
N MET A 423 10.30 -1.25 -2.23
CA MET A 423 9.82 -2.60 -1.94
C MET A 423 9.28 -3.33 -3.18
N GLU A 424 8.57 -2.62 -4.07
CA GLU A 424 8.02 -3.20 -5.31
C GLU A 424 9.13 -3.62 -6.30
N THR A 425 10.26 -2.90 -6.33
CA THR A 425 11.28 -3.03 -7.39
C THR A 425 12.63 -3.57 -6.92
N THR A 426 13.37 -2.82 -6.09
CA THR A 426 14.80 -3.08 -5.82
C THR A 426 15.09 -3.76 -4.47
N GLY A 427 14.20 -3.58 -3.49
CA GLY A 427 14.40 -4.00 -2.10
C GLY A 427 15.49 -3.23 -1.34
N ASN A 428 16.05 -2.14 -1.89
CA ASN A 428 17.11 -1.38 -1.24
C ASN A 428 16.59 -0.42 -0.15
N VAL A 429 16.11 -0.97 0.97
CA VAL A 429 15.51 -0.21 2.10
C VAL A 429 16.51 0.66 2.89
N PHE A 430 17.75 0.81 2.41
CA PHE A 430 18.82 1.62 3.00
C PHE A 430 19.06 2.95 2.27
N ASP A 431 18.26 3.29 1.26
CA ASP A 431 18.37 4.60 0.60
C ASP A 431 17.88 5.73 1.53
N PRO A 432 18.77 6.62 2.01
CA PRO A 432 18.41 7.62 3.01
C PRO A 432 17.54 8.77 2.46
N GLU A 433 17.24 8.78 1.16
CA GLU A 433 16.23 9.67 0.58
C GLU A 433 14.79 9.29 0.97
N TYR A 434 14.55 8.03 1.33
CA TYR A 434 13.19 7.46 1.38
C TYR A 434 12.78 6.91 2.75
N TYR A 435 13.55 7.20 3.80
CA TYR A 435 13.18 6.78 5.16
C TYR A 435 13.43 7.86 6.21
N LEU A 436 12.70 7.74 7.32
CA LEU A 436 12.85 8.55 8.53
C LEU A 436 13.09 7.63 9.73
N VAL A 437 14.06 7.97 10.57
CA VAL A 437 14.45 7.14 11.72
C VAL A 437 13.90 7.72 13.02
N ASP A 438 13.14 6.91 13.76
CA ASP A 438 12.81 7.18 15.17
C ASP A 438 13.98 6.76 16.06
N ARG A 439 14.59 7.74 16.71
CA ARG A 439 15.81 7.54 17.50
C ARG A 439 15.56 6.91 18.87
N GLU A 440 14.33 6.94 19.37
CA GLU A 440 13.99 6.39 20.68
C GLU A 440 13.56 4.93 20.54
N GLU A 441 12.69 4.64 19.57
CA GLU A 441 12.13 3.31 19.39
C GLU A 441 12.92 2.45 18.40
N HIS A 442 13.93 2.99 17.70
CA HIS A 442 14.71 2.29 16.66
C HIS A 442 13.82 1.73 15.53
N VAL A 443 12.75 2.48 15.23
CA VAL A 443 11.80 2.16 14.16
C VAL A 443 12.08 3.06 12.96
N VAL A 444 12.07 2.47 11.78
CA VAL A 444 12.26 3.17 10.51
C VAL A 444 10.95 3.23 9.77
N TYR A 445 10.57 4.43 9.34
CA TYR A 445 9.35 4.70 8.59
C TYR A 445 9.69 4.91 7.12
N ARG A 446 8.90 4.34 6.21
CA ARG A 446 9.01 4.49 4.76
C ARG A 446 7.65 4.65 4.11
N LYS A 447 7.56 5.46 3.06
CA LYS A 447 6.38 5.50 2.19
C LYS A 447 6.65 4.68 0.92
N GLU A 448 5.91 3.60 0.76
CA GLU A 448 6.09 2.64 -0.34
C GLU A 448 4.89 2.65 -1.25
N GLN A 449 5.13 2.94 -2.52
CA GLN A 449 4.13 2.95 -3.58
C GLN A 449 4.17 1.64 -4.35
N PHE A 450 2.99 1.04 -4.48
CA PHE A 450 2.75 -0.16 -5.26
C PHE A 450 1.83 0.21 -6.40
N SER A 451 2.29 -0.04 -7.63
CA SER A 451 1.68 0.47 -8.84
C SER A 451 1.43 -0.59 -9.91
N LEU A 452 1.97 -1.80 -9.72
CA LEU A 452 1.97 -2.86 -10.73
C LEU A 452 0.86 -3.88 -10.47
N GLY A 453 0.15 -4.26 -11.53
CA GLY A 453 -1.02 -5.15 -11.50
C GLY A 453 -0.73 -6.53 -10.89
N ASP A 454 -0.97 -6.63 -9.59
CA ASP A 454 -0.79 -7.80 -8.73
C ASP A 454 -2.14 -8.34 -8.22
N GLY A 455 -3.25 -7.88 -8.80
CA GLY A 455 -4.61 -8.20 -8.36
C GLY A 455 -5.12 -7.27 -7.26
N TYR A 456 -4.35 -6.27 -6.83
CA TYR A 456 -4.76 -5.23 -5.89
C TYR A 456 -4.85 -3.86 -6.56
N LEU A 457 -5.53 -2.94 -5.90
CA LEU A 457 -5.49 -1.53 -6.30
C LEU A 457 -4.09 -0.94 -6.04
N PRO A 458 -3.61 -0.03 -6.90
CA PRO A 458 -2.46 0.81 -6.60
C PRO A 458 -2.62 1.49 -5.25
N SER A 459 -1.55 1.58 -4.47
CA SER A 459 -1.61 2.23 -3.16
C SER A 459 -0.25 2.73 -2.71
N GLU A 460 -0.27 3.78 -1.91
CA GLU A 460 0.85 4.20 -1.08
C GLU A 460 0.64 3.71 0.36
N LEU A 461 1.61 3.00 0.91
CA LEU A 461 1.59 2.44 2.25
C LEU A 461 2.70 3.06 3.09
N LEU A 462 2.38 3.44 4.32
CA LEU A 462 3.39 3.78 5.32
C LEU A 462 3.84 2.49 6.00
N VAL A 463 5.04 2.05 5.65
CA VAL A 463 5.69 0.85 6.20
C VAL A 463 6.56 1.26 7.37
N ARG A 464 6.57 0.42 8.42
CA ARG A 464 7.46 0.58 9.56
C ARG A 464 8.08 -0.76 9.94
N ASP A 465 9.40 -0.76 10.14
CA ASP A 465 10.20 -1.89 10.61
C ASP A 465 11.10 -1.44 11.74
N ARG A 466 11.36 -2.36 12.66
CA ARG A 466 12.36 -2.19 13.70
C ARG A 466 13.71 -2.63 13.15
N ARG A 467 14.72 -1.81 13.36
CA ARG A 467 16.12 -2.19 13.15
C ARG A 467 16.78 -2.40 14.50
N PHE A 468 17.81 -3.23 14.53
CA PHE A 468 18.46 -3.59 15.77
C PHE A 468 19.90 -3.14 15.76
N THR A 469 20.37 -2.69 16.91
CA THR A 469 21.80 -2.69 17.19
C THR A 469 22.29 -4.11 17.42
N GLN A 470 23.59 -4.34 17.23
CA GLN A 470 24.21 -5.63 17.53
C GLN A 470 23.93 -6.09 18.96
N LYS A 471 24.04 -5.16 19.91
CA LYS A 471 23.82 -5.42 21.33
C LYS A 471 22.37 -5.76 21.65
N GLU A 472 21.40 -5.12 20.99
CA GLU A 472 19.98 -5.37 21.23
C GLU A 472 19.57 -6.77 20.77
N ILE A 473 19.96 -7.16 19.56
CA ILE A 473 19.57 -8.48 19.03
C ILE A 473 20.24 -9.61 19.81
N GLU A 474 21.50 -9.43 20.24
CA GLU A 474 22.17 -10.37 21.15
C GLU A 474 21.43 -10.47 22.49
N GLY A 475 21.05 -9.33 23.06
CA GLY A 475 20.29 -9.28 24.32
C GLY A 475 18.93 -9.98 24.23
N LEU A 476 18.23 -9.86 23.11
CA LEU A 476 16.97 -10.58 22.89
C LEU A 476 17.16 -12.09 22.81
N CYS A 477 18.19 -12.55 22.10
CA CYS A 477 18.51 -13.98 22.02
C CYS A 477 18.86 -14.54 23.41
N LEU A 478 19.72 -13.85 24.17
CA LEU A 478 20.03 -14.23 25.55
C LEU A 478 18.77 -14.23 26.44
N GLY A 479 17.91 -13.23 26.28
CA GLY A 479 16.64 -13.11 27.01
C GLY A 479 15.61 -14.18 26.67
N ALA A 480 15.70 -14.81 25.50
CA ALA A 480 14.85 -15.95 25.12
C ALA A 480 15.34 -17.28 25.71
N GLY A 481 16.61 -17.37 26.12
CA GLY A 481 17.19 -18.56 26.77
C GLY A 481 18.40 -19.17 26.05
N PHE A 482 18.86 -18.58 24.95
CA PHE A 482 20.11 -18.98 24.30
C PHE A 482 21.32 -18.62 25.17
N ILE A 483 22.39 -19.42 25.09
CA ILE A 483 23.56 -19.30 26.00
C ILE A 483 24.84 -18.89 25.28
N ASP A 484 25.02 -19.29 24.02
CA ASP A 484 26.13 -18.83 23.17
C ASP A 484 25.52 -18.07 22.00
N VAL A 485 25.76 -16.76 21.94
CA VAL A 485 25.26 -15.87 20.90
C VAL A 485 26.45 -15.19 20.25
N LYS A 486 26.62 -15.44 18.95
CA LYS A 486 27.67 -14.81 18.14
C LYS A 486 27.01 -14.01 17.04
N SER A 487 27.45 -12.77 16.85
CA SER A 487 26.92 -11.91 15.81
C SER A 487 28.02 -11.21 15.02
N LYS A 488 27.71 -10.84 13.78
CA LYS A 488 28.60 -10.02 12.93
C LYS A 488 27.81 -9.22 11.89
N PHE A 489 28.38 -8.11 11.47
CA PHE A 489 27.82 -7.29 10.39
C PHE A 489 28.20 -7.87 9.02
N ILE A 490 27.20 -8.05 8.17
CA ILE A 490 27.30 -8.70 6.87
C ILE A 490 26.58 -7.92 5.76
N ASN A 491 26.74 -8.41 4.54
CA ASN A 491 25.94 -8.06 3.37
C ASN A 491 25.36 -9.36 2.78
N ALA A 492 24.14 -9.33 2.24
CA ALA A 492 23.53 -10.47 1.54
C ALA A 492 24.47 -11.16 0.52
N ALA A 493 25.33 -10.41 -0.17
CA ALA A 493 26.26 -10.96 -1.16
C ALA A 493 27.57 -11.55 -0.58
N SER A 494 27.84 -11.37 0.71
CA SER A 494 29.15 -11.72 1.29
C SER A 494 29.07 -12.00 2.78
N TRP A 495 28.40 -13.11 3.14
CA TRP A 495 28.32 -13.56 4.53
C TRP A 495 29.67 -13.96 5.12
N GLU A 496 30.67 -14.31 4.30
CA GLU A 496 32.05 -14.58 4.75
C GLU A 496 32.78 -13.32 5.25
N SER A 497 32.37 -12.15 4.80
CA SER A 497 32.98 -10.89 5.22
C SER A 497 32.45 -10.44 6.58
N GLN A 498 33.28 -9.69 7.30
CA GLN A 498 32.88 -8.97 8.50
C GLN A 498 33.15 -7.48 8.27
N TYR A 499 32.15 -6.67 8.58
CA TYR A 499 32.22 -5.21 8.44
C TYR A 499 32.16 -4.52 9.80
N GLU A 500 32.56 -3.26 9.83
CA GLU A 500 32.28 -2.37 10.96
C GLU A 500 30.81 -1.95 10.95
N ALA A 501 30.27 -1.62 12.13
CA ALA A 501 28.83 -1.34 12.32
C ALA A 501 28.25 -0.28 11.38
N THR A 502 29.05 0.72 10.99
CA THR A 502 28.63 1.83 10.13
C THR A 502 29.15 1.74 8.70
N ASP A 503 29.77 0.62 8.29
CA ASP A 503 30.23 0.44 6.92
C ASP A 503 29.04 0.42 5.95
N SER A 504 29.16 1.11 4.82
CA SER A 504 28.16 1.12 3.74
C SER A 504 27.65 -0.26 3.28
N LYS A 505 28.43 -1.33 3.50
CA LYS A 505 28.09 -2.71 3.15
C LYS A 505 27.42 -3.48 4.29
N ALA A 506 27.53 -3.02 5.53
CA ALA A 506 27.02 -3.66 6.75
C ALA A 506 25.49 -3.57 6.86
N LYS A 507 24.74 -4.07 5.88
CA LYS A 507 23.28 -3.93 5.84
C LYS A 507 22.56 -4.78 6.89
N GLU A 508 23.13 -5.93 7.23
CA GLU A 508 22.50 -6.88 8.15
C GLU A 508 23.44 -7.28 9.28
N ILE A 509 22.86 -7.70 10.39
CA ILE A 509 23.54 -8.38 11.49
C ILE A 509 23.13 -9.85 11.41
N LEU A 510 24.09 -10.73 11.12
CA LEU A 510 23.91 -12.18 11.20
C LEU A 510 24.17 -12.64 12.63
N VAL A 511 23.28 -13.43 13.18
CA VAL A 511 23.37 -13.97 14.55
C VAL A 511 23.22 -15.49 14.52
N ILE A 512 24.11 -16.19 15.22
CA ILE A 512 24.08 -17.64 15.43
C ILE A 512 24.00 -17.90 16.93
N CYS A 513 22.96 -18.61 17.35
CA CYS A 513 22.68 -18.95 18.74
C CYS A 513 22.73 -20.46 18.99
N THR A 514 23.10 -20.85 20.22
CA THR A 514 23.05 -22.23 20.75
C THR A 514 22.38 -22.28 22.11
#